data_AF-A0A261KTN5-F1
#
_entry.id   AF-A0A261KTN5-F1
#
_cell.length_a   1.000
_cell.length_b   1.000
_cell.length_c   1.000
_cell.angle_alpha   90.00
_cell.angle_beta   90.00
_cell.angle_gamma   90.00
#
_symmetry.space_group_name_H-M   'P 1'
#
loop_
_entity.id
_entity.type
_entity.pdbx_description
1 polymer ?
#
loop_
_entity_poly.entity_id
_entity_poly.type
_entity_poly.pdbx_seq_one_letter_code
_entity_poly.pdbx_strand_id
1 'polypeptide(L)'
;AHDGFTLADMVSYNDKHNEANGENNNDGANDNESWNCGAEGWTDDPGINALRSRQMRNAIAIMMVSQGVPMKMMPKNWLALIIQSDYYFNLR
;
A
#
# COMPACT_ATOMS: atom_id res chain seq x y z
N ALA A 1 -3.83 -7.96 -9.81
CA ALA A 1 -3.51 -9.29 -9.28
C ALA A 1 -4.22 -9.43 -7.94
N HIS A 2 -4.60 -10.65 -7.55
CA HIS A 2 -5.20 -10.92 -6.24
C HIS A 2 -4.12 -11.21 -5.17
N ASP A 3 -2.95 -11.67 -5.61
CA ASP A 3 -1.92 -12.22 -4.75
C ASP A 3 -0.83 -11.19 -4.44
N GLY A 4 -0.27 -11.28 -3.23
CA GLY A 4 0.72 -10.34 -2.71
C GLY A 4 0.11 -9.15 -1.96
N PHE A 5 0.91 -8.09 -1.82
CA PHE A 5 0.51 -6.89 -1.10
C PHE A 5 -0.55 -6.08 -1.82
N THR A 6 -1.42 -5.43 -1.03
CA THR A 6 -2.22 -4.32 -1.56
C THR A 6 -1.31 -3.11 -1.80
N LEU A 7 -1.79 -2.11 -2.56
CA LEU A 7 -1.03 -0.88 -2.78
C LEU A 7 -0.66 -0.16 -1.48
N ALA A 8 -1.53 -0.24 -0.46
CA ALA A 8 -1.26 0.34 0.86
C ALA A 8 -0.21 -0.47 1.62
N ASP A 9 -0.26 -1.80 1.53
CA ASP A 9 0.71 -2.68 2.20
C ASP A 9 2.11 -2.52 1.57
N MET A 10 2.20 -2.33 0.25
CA MET A 10 3.46 -2.10 -0.46
C MET A 10 4.22 -0.85 0.03
N VAL A 11 3.52 0.14 0.58
CA VAL A 11 4.13 1.35 1.15
C VAL A 11 4.20 1.33 2.68
N SER A 12 3.72 0.26 3.32
CA SER A 12 3.59 0.16 4.78
C SER A 12 4.32 -1.02 5.39
N TYR A 13 4.65 -2.07 4.63
CA TYR A 13 5.32 -3.27 5.12
C TYR A 13 6.50 -3.64 4.23
N ASN A 14 7.66 -3.89 4.84
CA ASN A 14 8.80 -4.49 4.16
C ASN A 14 8.70 -6.01 4.16
N ASP A 15 8.26 -6.59 5.27
CA ASP A 15 8.18 -8.04 5.44
C ASP A 15 6.72 -8.50 5.31
N LYS A 16 6.52 -9.74 4.86
CA LYS A 16 5.21 -10.38 4.89
C LYS A 16 4.83 -10.75 6.33
N HIS A 17 3.56 -10.58 6.67
CA HIS A 17 2.98 -10.92 7.97
C HIS A 17 1.78 -11.84 7.76
N ASN A 18 2.04 -13.09 7.33
CA ASN A 18 1.03 -14.09 6.98
C ASN A 18 0.76 -15.09 8.12
N GLU A 19 1.16 -14.80 9.37
CA GLU A 19 1.05 -15.70 10.51
C GLU A 19 -0.38 -16.20 10.75
N ALA A 20 -1.37 -15.36 10.41
CA ALA A 20 -2.79 -15.69 10.53
C ALA A 20 -3.24 -16.85 9.62
N ASN A 21 -2.47 -17.20 8.59
CA ASN A 21 -2.79 -18.29 7.67
C ASN A 21 -2.45 -19.68 8.26
N GLY A 22 -1.75 -19.73 9.40
CA GLY A 22 -1.42 -20.98 10.09
C GLY A 22 -0.25 -21.76 9.49
N GLU A 23 0.42 -21.22 8.47
CA GLU A 23 1.59 -21.82 7.81
C GLU A 23 2.92 -21.27 8.36
N ASN A 24 2.90 -20.66 9.55
CA ASN A 24 4.08 -20.04 10.20
C ASN A 24 4.81 -19.05 9.26
N ASN A 25 4.04 -18.25 8.50
CA ASN A 25 4.56 -17.27 7.55
C ASN A 25 5.43 -17.88 6.42
N ASN A 26 5.29 -19.18 6.11
CA ASN A 26 6.01 -19.82 5.00
C ASN A 26 5.32 -19.63 3.64
N ASP A 27 4.08 -19.18 3.63
CA ASP A 27 3.28 -18.91 2.45
C ASP A 27 3.50 -17.49 1.91
N GLY A 28 3.18 -17.29 0.62
CA GLY A 28 3.34 -16.00 -0.07
C GLY A 28 4.76 -15.69 -0.54
N ALA A 29 4.90 -14.60 -1.30
CA ALA A 29 6.20 -14.13 -1.81
C ALA A 29 7.06 -13.53 -0.69
N ASN A 30 8.38 -13.74 -0.76
CA ASN A 30 9.35 -13.14 0.17
C ASN A 30 9.91 -11.81 -0.34
N ASP A 31 9.93 -11.62 -1.66
CA ASP A 31 10.43 -10.41 -2.32
C ASP A 31 9.25 -9.61 -2.89
N ASN A 32 8.72 -8.68 -2.09
CA ASN A 32 7.55 -7.88 -2.47
C ASN A 32 7.90 -6.54 -3.14
N GLU A 33 9.21 -6.24 -3.30
CA GLU A 33 9.73 -4.95 -3.77
C GLU A 33 9.04 -3.75 -3.08
N SER A 34 8.76 -3.90 -1.79
CA SER A 34 8.02 -2.93 -1.00
C SER A 34 8.95 -1.99 -0.23
N TRP A 35 8.39 -0.88 0.25
CA TRP A 35 9.08 0.02 1.16
C TRP A 35 8.10 0.64 2.16
N ASN A 36 8.27 0.33 3.44
CA ASN A 36 7.43 0.78 4.55
C ASN A 36 7.46 2.29 4.85
N CYS A 37 8.26 3.06 4.09
CA CYS A 37 8.40 4.51 4.19
C CYS A 37 8.97 5.02 5.54
N GLY A 38 9.61 4.14 6.33
CA GLY A 38 10.32 4.49 7.56
C GLY A 38 9.74 3.87 8.84
N ALA A 39 8.57 3.24 8.78
CA ALA A 39 7.97 2.52 9.92
C ALA A 39 7.26 1.27 9.41
N GLU A 40 7.39 0.15 10.10
CA GLU A 40 6.69 -1.09 9.73
C GLU A 40 5.24 -1.04 10.21
N GLY A 41 4.29 -1.19 9.29
CA GLY A 41 2.85 -1.17 9.57
C GLY A 41 2.28 0.20 9.89
N TRP A 42 1.23 0.21 10.72
CA TRP A 42 0.50 1.42 11.11
C TRP A 42 1.38 2.35 11.96
N THR A 43 1.28 3.66 11.71
CA THR A 43 2.04 4.69 12.44
C THR A 43 1.24 5.99 12.52
N ASP A 44 1.42 6.74 13.61
CA ASP A 44 0.87 8.08 13.80
C ASP A 44 1.79 9.19 13.27
N ASP A 45 2.98 8.85 12.74
CA ASP A 45 3.91 9.85 12.19
C ASP A 45 3.30 10.51 10.93
N PRO A 46 3.00 11.82 10.99
CA PRO A 46 2.36 12.52 9.87
C PRO A 46 3.27 12.62 8.64
N GLY A 47 4.60 12.66 8.83
CA GLY A 47 5.57 12.70 7.74
C GLY A 47 5.62 11.38 6.97
N ILE A 48 5.61 10.25 7.68
CA ILE A 48 5.56 8.91 7.05
C ILE A 48 4.22 8.73 6.33
N ASN A 49 3.10 9.08 6.96
CA ASN A 49 1.78 8.95 6.34
C ASN A 49 1.65 9.81 5.07
N ALA A 50 2.22 11.02 5.08
CA ALA A 50 2.22 11.90 3.91
C ALA A 50 3.06 11.31 2.77
N LEU A 51 4.22 10.73 3.10
CA LEU A 51 5.08 10.04 2.15
C LEU A 51 4.37 8.84 1.51
N ARG A 52 3.74 7.98 2.32
CA ARG A 52 2.94 6.83 1.82
C ARG A 52 1.85 7.27 0.84
N SER A 53 1.12 8.33 1.20
CA SER A 53 0.06 8.88 0.35
C SER A 53 0.59 9.45 -0.97
N ARG A 54 1.83 9.97 -1.00
CA ARG A 54 2.51 10.37 -2.24
C ARG A 54 2.93 9.15 -3.06
N GLN A 55 3.52 8.13 -2.45
CA GLN A 55 3.98 6.93 -3.15
C GLN A 55 2.82 6.16 -3.81
N MET A 56 1.68 6.04 -3.13
CA MET A 56 0.49 5.42 -3.72
C MET A 56 0.00 6.18 -4.97
N ARG A 57 0.01 7.52 -4.93
CA ARG A 57 -0.35 8.35 -6.10
C ARG A 57 0.65 8.19 -7.24
N ASN A 58 1.95 8.14 -6.94
CA ASN A 58 2.99 7.91 -7.94
C ASN A 58 2.80 6.56 -8.65
N ALA A 59 2.53 5.49 -7.90
CA ALA A 59 2.29 4.15 -8.47
C ALA A 59 1.05 4.14 -9.38
N ILE A 60 -0.06 4.76 -8.95
CA ILE A 60 -1.26 4.90 -9.78
C ILE A 60 -0.98 5.72 -11.04
N ALA A 61 -0.23 6.83 -10.91
CA ALA A 61 0.09 7.69 -12.04
C ALA A 61 0.93 6.94 -13.10
N ILE A 62 1.96 6.21 -12.68
CA ILE A 62 2.78 5.39 -13.58
C ILE A 62 1.90 4.38 -14.31
N MET A 63 1.07 3.63 -13.58
CA MET A 63 0.18 2.63 -14.17
C MET A 63 -0.79 3.23 -15.21
N MET A 64 -1.26 4.46 -15.01
CA MET A 64 -2.17 5.14 -15.94
C MET A 64 -1.48 5.72 -17.18
N VAL A 65 -0.20 6.04 -17.09
CA VAL A 65 0.58 6.64 -18.19
C VAL A 65 1.33 5.58 -19.00
N SER A 66 1.59 4.41 -18.42
CA SER A 66 2.20 3.28 -19.12
C SER A 66 1.30 2.75 -20.24
N GLN A 67 1.93 2.35 -21.35
CA GLN A 67 1.24 1.73 -22.49
C GLN A 67 0.66 0.37 -22.08
N GLY A 68 -0.64 0.16 -22.30
CA GLY A 68 -1.35 -1.06 -21.95
C GLY A 68 -2.75 -0.79 -21.37
N VAL A 69 -3.44 -1.85 -20.93
CA VAL A 69 -4.71 -1.72 -20.21
C VAL A 69 -4.44 -1.75 -18.71
N PRO A 70 -4.66 -0.65 -17.97
CA PRO A 70 -4.39 -0.61 -16.54
C PRO A 70 -5.34 -1.53 -15.78
N MET A 71 -4.79 -2.35 -14.87
CA MET A 71 -5.58 -3.22 -14.00
C MET A 71 -5.43 -2.75 -12.55
N LYS A 72 -6.53 -2.27 -11.96
CA LYS A 72 -6.58 -1.90 -10.54
C LYS A 72 -6.95 -3.10 -9.67
N MET A 73 -6.29 -3.23 -8.53
CA MET A 73 -6.74 -4.12 -7.46
C MET A 73 -7.85 -3.44 -6.66
N MET A 74 -8.89 -4.20 -6.30
CA MET A 74 -9.96 -3.68 -5.44
C MET A 74 -9.43 -3.51 -4.01
N PRO A 75 -9.60 -2.33 -3.39
CA PRO A 75 -9.16 -2.12 -2.01
C PRO A 75 -9.98 -2.98 -1.05
N LYS A 76 -9.30 -3.63 -0.09
CA LYS A 76 -9.97 -4.45 0.95
C LYS A 76 -10.89 -3.61 1.85
N ASN A 77 -10.64 -2.31 1.96
CA ASN A 77 -11.48 -1.33 2.65
C ASN A 77 -11.75 -0.10 1.76
N TRP A 78 -13.02 0.19 1.55
CA TRP A 78 -13.52 1.25 0.67
C TRP A 78 -13.28 2.63 1.31
N LEU A 79 -13.11 2.63 2.64
CA LEU A 79 -12.74 3.78 3.43
C LEU A 79 -11.27 4.21 3.26
N ALA A 80 -10.32 3.30 2.98
CA ALA A 80 -8.91 3.74 2.82
C ALA A 80 -8.72 4.62 1.59
N LEU A 81 -9.46 4.39 0.51
CA LEU A 81 -9.35 5.21 -0.69
C LEU A 81 -9.92 6.62 -0.50
N ILE A 82 -10.95 6.77 0.34
CA ILE A 82 -11.65 8.04 0.59
C ILE A 82 -11.00 8.83 1.72
N ILE A 83 -10.59 8.17 2.81
CA ILE A 83 -9.95 8.83 3.95
C ILE A 83 -8.59 9.40 3.54
N GLN A 84 -7.82 8.76 2.65
CA GLN A 84 -6.57 9.33 2.14
C GLN A 84 -6.78 10.58 1.29
N SER A 85 -7.94 10.74 0.64
CA SER A 85 -8.31 11.96 -0.09
C SER A 85 -8.69 13.08 0.88
N ASP A 86 -9.56 12.76 1.84
CA ASP A 86 -10.24 13.80 2.63
C ASP A 86 -9.44 14.27 3.86
N TYR A 87 -8.54 13.44 4.41
CA TYR A 87 -7.65 13.86 5.50
C TYR A 87 -6.54 14.82 5.03
N TYR A 88 -6.07 14.68 3.78
CA TYR A 88 -5.01 15.55 3.24
C TYR A 88 -5.55 16.82 2.57
N PHE A 89 -6.80 16.81 2.11
CA PHE A 89 -7.42 18.01 1.54
C PHE A 89 -7.82 19.04 2.63
N ASN A 90 -8.10 18.59 3.85
CA ASN A 90 -8.47 19.46 5.00
C ASN A 90 -7.29 19.94 5.87
N LEU A 91 -6.06 19.52 5.56
CA LEU A 91 -4.83 20.00 6.24
C LEU A 91 -4.08 21.07 5.41
N ARG A 92 -4.78 21.76 4.49
CA ARG A 92 -4.32 22.98 3.83
C ARG A 92 -5.20 24.16 4.19
#